data_AF-A0A7J9VIM8-F1
#
_entry.id   AF-A0A7J9VIM8-F1
#
_cell.length_a   1.000
_cell.length_b   1.000
_cell.length_c   1.000
_cell.angle_alpha   90.00
_cell.angle_beta   90.00
_cell.angle_gamma   90.00
#
_symmetry.space_group_name_H-M   'P 1'
#
loop_
_entity.id
_entity.type
_entity.pdbx_description
1 polymer ?
#
loop_
_entity_poly.entity_id
_entity_poly.type
_entity_poly.pdbx_seq_one_letter_code
_entity_poly.pdbx_strand_id
1 'polypeptide(L)' 'FSREKVISGVRKACKGRPVSLDALARLAQQVEEDIRGRGVAEIPSHEVGLSVLAPLRELDEVAYLRFASVYRGFESL' A
#
# COMPACT_ATOMS: atom_id res chain seq x y z
N PHE A 1 -1.29 -5.84 -11.91
CA PHE A 1 -1.48 -4.78 -10.89
C PHE A 1 -2.91 -4.24 -10.98
N SER A 2 -3.53 -3.83 -9.86
CA SER A 2 -4.86 -3.17 -9.87
C SER A 2 -4.87 -2.02 -8.88
N ARG A 3 -4.94 -0.80 -9.41
CA ARG A 3 -4.92 0.44 -8.62
C ARG A 3 -6.10 0.53 -7.65
N GLU A 4 -7.29 0.15 -8.10
CA GLU A 4 -8.51 0.17 -7.28
C GLU A 4 -8.39 -0.75 -6.06
N LYS A 5 -7.76 -1.92 -6.20
CA LYS A 5 -7.52 -2.84 -5.08
C LYS A 5 -6.56 -2.22 -4.05
N VAL A 6 -5.51 -1.52 -4.50
CA VAL A 6 -4.59 -0.79 -3.62
C VAL A 6 -5.34 0.30 -2.86
N ILE A 7 -6.07 1.17 -3.56
CA ILE A 7 -6.83 2.27 -2.93
C ILE A 7 -7.83 1.70 -1.91
N SER A 8 -8.56 0.65 -2.27
CA SER A 8 -9.53 0.00 -1.38
C SER A 8 -8.88 -0.57 -0.12
N GLY A 9 -7.73 -1.24 -0.25
CA GLY A 9 -6.96 -1.77 0.88
C GLY A 9 -6.44 -0.68 1.82
N VAL A 10 -5.81 0.34 1.24
CA VAL A 10 -5.25 1.48 2.01
C VAL A 10 -6.35 2.28 2.69
N ARG A 11 -7.47 2.54 2.00
CA ARG A 11 -8.62 3.26 2.57
C ARG A 11 -9.15 2.61 3.84
N LYS A 12 -9.12 1.28 3.94
CA LYS A 12 -9.51 0.56 5.17
C LYS A 12 -8.54 0.85 6.32
N ALA A 13 -7.23 0.85 6.05
CA ALA A 13 -6.22 1.18 7.07
C ALA A 13 -6.30 2.64 7.53
N CYS A 14 -6.63 3.56 6.62
CA CYS A 14 -6.82 4.99 6.89
C CYS A 14 -8.15 5.34 7.60
N LYS A 15 -8.98 4.37 8.01
CA LYS A 15 -10.27 4.66 8.65
C LYS A 15 -10.10 5.56 9.89
N GLY A 16 -10.79 6.70 9.91
CA GLY A 16 -10.71 7.68 10.99
C GLY A 16 -9.42 8.51 11.01
N ARG A 17 -8.63 8.48 9.94
CA ARG A 17 -7.43 9.31 9.75
C ARG A 17 -7.74 10.46 8.78
N PRO A 18 -7.06 11.61 8.90
CA PRO A 18 -7.25 12.76 8.03
C PRO A 18 -6.54 12.57 6.67
N VAL A 19 -6.87 11.50 5.95
CA VAL A 19 -6.27 11.15 4.65
C VAL A 19 -7.29 11.40 3.54
N SER A 20 -6.95 12.27 2.58
CA SER A 20 -7.84 12.59 1.45
C SER A 20 -7.80 11.52 0.36
N LEU A 21 -8.84 11.48 -0.49
CA LEU A 21 -8.88 10.60 -1.66
C LEU A 21 -7.74 10.88 -2.63
N ASP A 22 -7.36 12.14 -2.82
CA ASP A 22 -6.23 12.51 -3.68
C ASP A 22 -4.90 11.99 -3.14
N ALA A 23 -4.73 12.00 -1.81
CA ALA A 23 -3.54 11.43 -1.19
C ALA A 23 -3.46 9.91 -1.40
N LEU A 24 -4.60 9.21 -1.30
CA LEU A 24 -4.69 7.77 -1.63
C LEU A 24 -4.40 7.52 -3.12
N ALA A 25 -4.89 8.38 -4.01
CA ALA A 25 -4.65 8.26 -5.44
C ALA A 25 -3.17 8.47 -5.80
N ARG A 26 -2.49 9.41 -5.13
CA ARG A 26 -1.03 9.63 -5.26
C ARG A 26 -0.23 8.46 -4.71
N LEU A 27 -0.59 7.94 -3.54
CA LEU A 27 0.05 6.74 -2.99
C LEU A 27 -0.08 5.56 -3.97
N ALA A 28 -1.27 5.33 -4.52
CA ALA A 28 -1.48 4.26 -5.49
C ALA A 28 -0.70 4.47 -6.80
N GLN A 29 -0.47 5.73 -7.20
CA GLN A 29 0.42 6.07 -8.32
C GLN A 29 1.86 5.64 -8.04
N GLN A 30 2.40 6.01 -6.87
CA GLN A 30 3.77 5.68 -6.48
C GLN A 30 4.00 4.16 -6.46
N VAL A 31 3.05 3.42 -5.87
CA VAL A 31 3.10 1.94 -5.87
C VAL A 31 3.07 1.37 -7.29
N GLU A 32 2.26 1.94 -8.18
CA GLU A 32 2.20 1.52 -9.57
C GLU A 32 3.50 1.78 -10.32
N GLU A 33 4.11 2.94 -10.13
CA GLU A 33 5.39 3.34 -10.71
C GLU A 33 6.53 2.43 -10.23
N ASP A 34 6.59 2.16 -8.93
CA ASP A 34 7.58 1.24 -8.33
C ASP A 34 7.46 -0.16 -8.92
N ILE A 35 6.23 -0.66 -9.08
CA ILE A 35 5.98 -1.99 -9.65
C ILE A 35 6.37 -2.05 -11.13
N ARG A 36 5.99 -1.03 -11.92
CA ARG A 36 6.35 -0.96 -13.35
C ARG A 36 7.86 -0.83 -13.54
N GLY A 37 8.54 -0.09 -12.66
CA GLY A 37 9.99 0.08 -12.67
C GLY A 37 10.78 -1.23 -12.48
N ARG A 38 10.17 -2.27 -11.90
CA ARG A 38 10.79 -3.60 -11.74
C ARG A 38 10.87 -4.40 -13.05
N GLY A 39 10.15 -4.00 -14.11
CA GLY A 39 10.22 -4.66 -15.42
C GLY A 39 9.69 -6.10 -15.47
N VAL A 40 8.91 -6.51 -14.48
CA VAL A 40 8.34 -7.87 -14.41
C VAL A 40 6.94 -7.93 -15.02
N ALA A 41 6.66 -9.01 -15.77
CA ALA A 41 5.36 -9.23 -16.39
C ALA A 41 4.26 -9.57 -15.36
N GLU A 42 4.64 -10.27 -14.29
CA GLU A 42 3.74 -10.66 -13.21
C GLU A 42 4.37 -10.35 -11.85
N ILE A 43 3.54 -9.96 -10.90
CA ILE A 43 3.96 -9.63 -9.54
C ILE A 43 3.01 -10.29 -8.52
N PRO A 44 3.54 -10.98 -7.50
CA PRO A 44 2.71 -11.51 -6.42
C PRO A 44 1.92 -10.41 -5.72
N SER A 45 0.67 -10.69 -5.34
CA SER A 45 -0.15 -9.70 -4.60
C SER A 45 0.47 -9.30 -3.25
N HIS A 46 1.25 -10.20 -2.65
CA HIS A 46 2.04 -9.91 -1.44
C HIS A 46 3.05 -8.78 -1.67
N GLU A 47 3.82 -8.83 -2.76
CA GLU A 47 4.80 -7.81 -3.15
C GLU A 47 4.16 -6.45 -3.41
N VAL A 48 2.96 -6.44 -4.02
CA VAL A 48 2.17 -5.21 -4.18
C VAL A 48 1.82 -4.61 -2.82
N GLY A 49 1.44 -5.46 -1.87
CA GLY A 49 1.17 -5.09 -0.49
C GLY A 49 2.37 -4.51 0.24
N LEU A 50 3.54 -5.14 0.12
CA LEU A 50 4.77 -4.62 0.70
C LEU A 50 5.16 -3.26 0.10
N SER A 51 4.94 -3.07 -1.20
CA SER A 51 5.22 -1.81 -1.90
C SER A 51 4.33 -0.65 -1.41
N VAL A 52 3.19 -0.93 -0.78
CA VAL A 52 2.32 0.07 -0.14
C VAL A 52 2.90 0.61 1.15
N LEU A 53 3.74 -0.16 1.86
CA LEU A 53 4.17 0.15 3.22
C LEU A 53 4.98 1.45 3.31
N ALA A 54 5.95 1.64 2.42
CA ALA A 54 6.79 2.83 2.41
C ALA A 54 5.99 4.13 2.16
N PRO A 55 5.22 4.28 1.07
CA PRO A 55 4.45 5.50 0.85
C PRO A 55 3.32 5.69 1.87
N LEU A 56 2.78 4.60 2.44
CA LEU A 56 1.79 4.71 3.51
C LEU A 56 2.40 5.21 4.82
N ARG A 57 3.65 4.85 5.12
CA ARG A 57 4.36 5.34 6.31
C ARG A 57 4.59 6.85 6.24
N GLU A 58 4.98 7.34 5.07
CA GLU A 58 5.14 8.79 4.81
C GLU A 58 3.79 9.52 4.86
N LEU A 59 2.71 8.86 4.41
CA LEU A 59 1.38 9.45 4.40
C LEU A 59 0.73 9.52 5.78
N ASP A 60 0.77 8.42 6.54
CA ASP A 60 0.16 8.31 7.87
C ASP A 60 0.70 7.11 8.65
N GLU A 61 1.48 7.37 9.72
CA GLU A 61 2.11 6.32 10.52
C GLU A 61 1.11 5.34 11.17
N VAL A 62 -0.06 5.82 11.60
CA VAL A 62 -1.09 4.96 12.22
C VAL A 62 -1.73 4.02 11.20
N ALA A 63 -2.05 4.52 10.01
CA ALA A 63 -2.53 3.71 8.91
C ALA A 63 -1.48 2.70 8.47
N TYR A 64 -0.20 3.10 8.42
CA TYR A 64 0.91 2.19 8.16
C TYR A 64 0.95 1.04 9.16
N LEU A 65 0.89 1.31 10.47
CA LEU A 65 0.91 0.25 11.49
C LEU A 65 -0.26 -0.73 11.34
N ARG A 66 -1.46 -0.22 11.02
CA ARG A 66 -2.66 -1.04 10.77
C ARG A 66 -2.57 -1.87 9.48
N PHE A 67 -1.91 -1.34 8.46
CA PHE A 67 -1.71 -2.05 7.21
C PHE A 67 -0.61 -3.11 7.38
N ALA A 68 0.51 -2.73 7.99
CA ALA A 68 1.65 -3.59 8.30
C ALA A 68 1.25 -4.80 9.17
N SER A 69 0.26 -4.67 10.07
CA SER A 69 -0.19 -5.81 10.87
C SER A 69 -0.75 -6.97 10.03
N VAL A 70 -1.22 -6.72 8.81
CA VAL A 70 -1.64 -7.78 7.88
C VAL A 70 -0.43 -8.60 7.39
N TYR A 71 0.73 -7.95 7.26
CA TYR A 71 1.96 -8.55 6.74
C TYR A 71 2.88 -9.07 7.85
N ARG A 72 2.79 -8.51 9.07
CA ARG A 72 3.54 -8.98 10.25
C ARG A 72 3.23 -10.41 10.68
N GLY A 73 2.14 -11.00 10.19
CA GLY A 73 1.88 -12.45 10.32
C GLY A 73 2.79 -13.35 9.46
N PHE A 74 3.62 -12.78 8.59
CA PHE A 74 4.51 -13.53 7.68
C PHE A 74 6.01 -13.34 7.94
N GLU A 75 6.43 -12.31 8.70
CA GLU A 75 7.83 -12.15 9.17
C GLU A 75 8.14 -12.97 10.44
N SER A 76 7.17 -13.76 10.94
CA SER A 76 7.36 -14.70 12.04
C SER A 76 7.28 -16.15 11.54
N LEU A 77 8.14 -16.52 10.58
CA LEU A 77 8.53 -17.91 10.30
C LEU A 77 9.91 -17.97 9.64
#